data_AF-A0A8I2FSN8-F1
#
_entry.id   AF-A0A8I2FSN8-F1
#
_cell.length_a   1.000
_cell.length_b   1.000
_cell.length_c   1.000
_cell.angle_alpha   90.00
_cell.angle_beta   90.00
_cell.angle_gamma   90.00
#
_symmetry.space_group_name_H-M   'P 1'
#
loop_
_entity.id
_entity.type
_entity.pdbx_description
1 polymer ?
#
loop_
_entity_poly.entity_id
_entity_poly.type
_entity_poly.pdbx_seq_one_letter_code
_entity_poly.pdbx_strand_id
1 'polypeptide(L)'
;MILCEALIDALTFWCYGFRNVTASYGINGFTKEHLEAFKRYGTEKVLIAYDRDEAGERAAVELAKKLMAEGIDCFRMQFPLTLDANEYAQQAQSPEKALNHIIQRAEWMGNGKKPIKTTILDARVQEEAAKEEKEKTAVDTPLPPGCNIPAEEKHDGVIIVLNDRRWRIRGLAKNMSYEIMKVNIFVSNAAGDKFHVDTLELYSAKQRSNYIKQAAAELAEDPEVIKKDLGKVLLKLEELQDQQIKQALQPKKKEIVMSEKEKQEALELLTTPNLLQRILQDFKTCGVVGEETNKMVGYLAAVSRKLVKPLAIMIQSSSAAGKTWLMESVLSFVPPEERIKYSAMTGQALFYMGETDIRQKILAIVEEEGAERTRYALKLLQSEGELTIASTGKDPVSGELTTRQYRVEGPVMIFSTTTDIDI
;
A
#
# COMPACT_ATOMS: atom_id res chain seq x y z
N MET A 1 16.14 1.62 -18.96
CA MET A 1 15.90 1.48 -20.42
C MET A 1 15.46 0.05 -20.70
N ILE A 2 14.37 -0.16 -21.44
CA ILE A 2 13.98 -1.47 -21.98
C ILE A 2 14.63 -1.59 -23.36
N LEU A 3 15.36 -2.68 -23.60
CA LEU A 3 16.02 -2.94 -24.87
C LEU A 3 15.46 -4.23 -25.45
N CYS A 4 14.66 -4.08 -26.51
CA CYS A 4 14.03 -5.21 -27.19
C CYS A 4 14.90 -5.69 -28.36
N GLU A 5 14.64 -6.90 -28.83
CA GLU A 5 15.31 -7.42 -30.02
C GLU A 5 14.81 -6.70 -31.28
N ALA A 6 13.49 -6.66 -31.49
CA ALA A 6 12.89 -6.06 -32.67
C ALA A 6 12.21 -4.71 -32.39
N LEU A 7 11.99 -3.93 -33.46
CA LEU A 7 11.27 -2.66 -33.39
C LEU A 7 9.81 -2.84 -32.96
N ILE A 8 9.17 -3.93 -33.36
CA ILE A 8 7.76 -4.18 -33.04
C ILE A 8 7.60 -4.40 -31.54
N ASP A 9 8.49 -5.15 -30.89
CA ASP A 9 8.49 -5.33 -29.45
C ASP A 9 8.67 -4.01 -28.71
N ALA A 10 9.62 -3.18 -29.15
CA ALA A 10 9.84 -1.86 -28.58
C ALA A 10 8.61 -0.96 -28.74
N LEU A 11 7.97 -0.99 -29.91
CA LEU A 11 6.71 -0.27 -30.15
C LEU A 11 5.56 -0.81 -29.31
N THR A 12 5.52 -2.11 -29.02
CA THR A 12 4.51 -2.70 -28.13
C THR A 12 4.62 -2.11 -26.73
N PHE A 13 5.82 -2.08 -26.14
CA PHE A 13 6.05 -1.40 -24.87
C PHE A 13 5.66 0.08 -24.92
N TRP A 14 6.04 0.76 -26.01
CA TRP A 14 5.69 2.17 -26.21
C TRP A 14 4.17 2.37 -26.23
N CYS A 15 3.44 1.62 -27.05
CA CYS A 15 1.97 1.70 -27.16
C CYS A 15 1.26 1.52 -25.82
N TYR A 16 1.80 0.68 -24.94
CA TYR A 16 1.27 0.42 -23.60
C TYR A 16 1.91 1.28 -22.50
N GLY A 17 2.53 2.42 -22.84
CA GLY A 17 2.93 3.46 -21.89
C GLY A 17 4.37 3.38 -21.37
N PHE A 18 5.14 2.35 -21.74
CA PHE A 18 6.55 2.24 -21.35
C PHE A 18 7.43 2.99 -22.35
N ARG A 19 7.65 4.29 -22.11
CA ARG A 19 8.37 5.19 -23.04
C ARG A 19 9.89 5.05 -23.03
N ASN A 20 10.48 4.52 -21.96
CA ASN A 20 11.92 4.30 -21.86
C ASN A 20 12.31 2.98 -22.52
N VAL A 21 12.06 2.87 -23.83
CA VAL A 21 12.26 1.66 -24.62
C VAL A 21 12.95 1.96 -25.96
N THR A 22 13.78 1.03 -26.41
CA THR A 22 14.39 1.02 -27.74
C THR A 22 14.62 -0.42 -28.22
N ALA A 23 15.11 -0.60 -29.44
CA ALA A 23 15.38 -1.90 -30.04
C ALA A 23 16.85 -2.03 -30.49
N SER A 24 17.37 -3.24 -30.49
CA SER A 24 18.70 -3.57 -31.00
C SER A 24 18.70 -3.98 -32.47
N TYR A 25 17.56 -3.97 -33.17
CA TYR A 25 17.46 -4.41 -34.57
C TYR A 25 17.95 -5.85 -34.80
N GLY A 26 17.65 -6.76 -33.86
CA GLY A 26 18.03 -8.18 -33.86
C GLY A 26 19.08 -8.53 -32.79
N ILE A 27 19.29 -9.83 -32.57
CA ILE A 27 20.26 -10.36 -31.60
C ILE A 27 21.68 -9.77 -31.68
N ASN A 28 22.13 -9.37 -32.88
CA ASN A 28 23.48 -8.85 -33.12
C ASN A 28 23.51 -7.35 -33.50
N GLY A 29 22.38 -6.65 -33.47
CA GLY A 29 22.30 -5.28 -33.97
C GLY A 29 22.56 -4.19 -32.92
N PHE A 30 22.89 -4.55 -31.68
CA PHE A 30 23.33 -3.55 -30.69
C PHE A 30 24.71 -3.00 -31.06
N THR A 31 24.73 -1.75 -31.53
CA THR A 31 25.94 -1.09 -32.05
C THR A 31 26.62 -0.17 -31.02
N LYS A 32 27.78 0.40 -31.40
CA LYS A 32 28.49 1.39 -30.57
C LYS A 32 27.68 2.66 -30.36
N GLU A 33 26.91 3.08 -31.36
CA GLU A 33 26.05 4.27 -31.29
C GLU A 33 24.96 4.11 -30.21
N HIS A 34 24.42 2.90 -30.03
CA HIS A 34 23.49 2.61 -28.94
C HIS A 34 24.17 2.76 -27.57
N LEU A 35 25.38 2.22 -27.43
CA LEU A 35 26.16 2.34 -26.19
C LEU A 35 26.51 3.80 -25.88
N GLU A 36 26.93 4.56 -26.89
CA GLU A 36 27.21 5.99 -26.75
C GLU A 36 25.97 6.78 -26.35
N ALA A 37 24.81 6.48 -26.95
CA ALA A 37 23.54 7.07 -26.55
C ALA A 37 23.18 6.73 -25.10
N PHE A 38 23.35 5.47 -24.68
CA PHE A 38 23.08 5.04 -23.30
C PHE A 38 23.97 5.80 -22.31
N LYS A 39 25.26 5.95 -22.59
CA LYS A 39 26.19 6.75 -21.78
C LYS A 39 25.82 8.23 -21.76
N ARG A 40 25.50 8.81 -22.92
CA ARG A 40 25.14 10.23 -23.07
C ARG A 40 23.92 10.61 -22.25
N TYR A 41 22.90 9.74 -22.21
CA TYR A 41 21.68 9.97 -21.45
C TYR A 41 21.72 9.41 -20.02
N GLY A 42 22.89 8.97 -19.54
CA GLY A 42 23.06 8.49 -18.16
C GLY A 42 22.23 7.23 -17.86
N THR A 43 22.14 6.30 -18.81
CA THR A 43 21.42 5.04 -18.59
C THR A 43 22.17 4.17 -17.59
N GLU A 44 21.66 4.11 -16.36
CA GLU A 44 22.26 3.27 -15.30
C GLU A 44 21.80 1.81 -15.38
N LYS A 45 20.58 1.56 -15.90
CA LYS A 45 19.95 0.24 -15.93
C LYS A 45 19.32 -0.10 -17.28
N VAL A 46 19.60 -1.30 -17.76
CA VAL A 46 19.02 -1.89 -18.98
C VAL A 46 18.26 -3.18 -18.64
N LEU A 47 17.01 -3.24 -19.10
CA LEU A 47 16.14 -4.42 -19.08
C LEU A 47 16.18 -5.03 -20.48
N ILE A 48 16.84 -6.17 -20.64
CA ILE A 48 16.99 -6.86 -21.92
C ILE A 48 15.76 -7.74 -22.14
N ALA A 49 14.95 -7.31 -23.11
CA ALA A 49 13.67 -7.90 -23.53
C ALA A 49 13.81 -8.57 -24.90
N TYR A 50 14.82 -9.43 -25.05
CA TYR A 50 14.97 -10.26 -26.24
C TYR A 50 14.03 -11.46 -26.18
N ASP A 51 13.78 -12.06 -27.33
CA ASP A 51 12.85 -13.17 -27.51
C ASP A 51 13.23 -14.34 -26.60
N ARG A 52 12.24 -15.11 -26.14
CA ARG A 52 12.48 -16.26 -25.26
C ARG A 52 12.74 -17.52 -26.07
N ASP A 53 13.82 -17.49 -26.84
CA ASP A 53 14.38 -18.60 -27.59
C ASP A 53 15.89 -18.79 -27.30
N GLU A 54 16.52 -19.81 -27.89
CA GLU A 54 17.93 -20.11 -27.64
C GLU A 54 18.89 -19.03 -28.18
N ALA A 55 18.48 -18.29 -29.21
CA ALA A 55 19.31 -17.25 -29.82
C ALA A 55 19.27 -15.96 -29.00
N GLY A 56 18.07 -15.52 -28.61
CA GLY A 56 17.80 -14.39 -27.74
C GLY A 56 18.45 -14.55 -26.37
N GLU A 57 18.37 -15.73 -25.75
CA GLU A 57 19.03 -15.99 -24.46
C GLU A 57 20.56 -15.86 -24.55
N ARG A 58 21.19 -16.45 -25.57
CA ARG A 58 22.64 -16.32 -25.77
C ARG A 58 23.05 -14.89 -26.04
N ALA A 59 22.30 -14.18 -26.88
CA ALA A 59 22.58 -12.80 -27.23
C ALA A 59 22.40 -11.84 -26.05
N ALA A 60 21.37 -12.05 -25.21
CA ALA A 60 21.15 -11.27 -24.01
C ALA A 60 22.31 -11.40 -23.02
N VAL A 61 22.85 -12.62 -22.82
CA VAL A 61 24.00 -12.87 -21.94
C VAL A 61 25.26 -12.15 -22.45
N GLU A 62 25.56 -12.25 -23.75
CA GLU A 62 26.73 -11.58 -24.33
C GLU A 62 26.60 -10.06 -24.31
N LEU A 63 25.40 -9.53 -24.56
CA LEU A 63 25.16 -8.10 -24.47
C LEU A 63 25.26 -7.59 -23.03
N ALA A 64 24.71 -8.33 -22.06
CA ALA A 64 24.81 -7.97 -20.66
C ALA A 64 26.27 -7.82 -20.22
N LYS A 65 27.16 -8.75 -20.61
CA LYS A 65 28.61 -8.64 -20.33
C LYS A 65 29.21 -7.34 -20.86
N LYS A 66 28.86 -6.95 -22.10
CA LYS A 66 29.36 -5.70 -22.72
C LYS A 66 28.88 -4.46 -21.97
N LEU A 67 27.59 -4.40 -21.64
CA LEU A 67 26.99 -3.25 -20.93
C LEU A 67 27.49 -3.13 -19.49
N MET A 68 27.63 -4.25 -18.79
CA MET A 68 28.11 -4.26 -17.41
C MET A 68 29.59 -3.91 -17.29
N ALA A 69 30.42 -4.26 -18.28
CA ALA A 69 31.81 -3.78 -18.36
C ALA A 69 31.91 -2.25 -18.45
N GLU A 70 30.84 -1.60 -18.91
CA GLU A 70 30.71 -0.14 -19.03
C GLU A 70 29.97 0.48 -17.83
N GLY A 71 29.70 -0.31 -16.78
CA GLY A 71 29.03 0.14 -15.55
C GLY A 71 27.51 0.25 -15.64
N ILE A 72 26.89 -0.34 -16.65
CA ILE A 72 25.43 -0.34 -16.84
C ILE A 72 24.85 -1.65 -16.31
N ASP A 73 23.91 -1.55 -15.37
CA ASP A 73 23.27 -2.69 -14.72
C ASP A 73 22.29 -3.40 -15.65
N CYS A 74 22.45 -4.71 -15.84
CA CYS A 74 21.66 -5.50 -16.77
C CYS A 74 20.72 -6.48 -16.09
N PHE A 75 19.48 -6.50 -16.57
CA PHE A 75 18.42 -7.39 -16.11
C PHE A 75 17.76 -8.10 -17.29
N ARG A 76 17.42 -9.38 -17.15
CA ARG A 76 16.74 -10.19 -18.15
C ARG A 76 15.23 -10.19 -17.92
N MET A 77 14.45 -9.84 -18.94
CA MET A 77 13.00 -10.00 -18.93
C MET A 77 12.61 -11.39 -19.45
N GLN A 78 12.01 -12.23 -18.60
CA GLN A 78 11.63 -13.60 -18.95
C GLN A 78 10.15 -13.66 -19.39
N PHE A 79 9.87 -13.63 -20.69
CA PHE A 79 8.53 -13.87 -21.25
C PHE A 79 8.10 -15.35 -21.05
N PRO A 80 6.89 -15.81 -21.39
CA PRO A 80 6.62 -17.25 -21.51
C PRO A 80 7.48 -17.90 -22.60
N LEU A 81 7.76 -19.21 -22.48
CA LEU A 81 8.63 -19.92 -23.43
C LEU A 81 8.13 -19.67 -24.87
N THR A 82 9.08 -19.43 -25.77
CA THR A 82 8.87 -19.19 -27.21
C THR A 82 8.06 -17.96 -27.59
N LEU A 83 7.74 -17.05 -26.65
CA LEU A 83 7.06 -15.79 -26.98
C LEU A 83 8.04 -14.62 -26.99
N ASP A 84 7.78 -13.68 -27.91
CA ASP A 84 8.34 -12.33 -27.88
C ASP A 84 7.45 -11.37 -27.06
N ALA A 85 7.85 -10.10 -26.95
CA ALA A 85 7.10 -9.12 -26.18
C ALA A 85 5.75 -8.77 -26.81
N ASN A 86 5.70 -8.71 -28.15
CA ASN A 86 4.49 -8.41 -28.91
C ASN A 86 3.46 -9.55 -28.84
N GLU A 87 3.84 -10.79 -29.10
CA GLU A 87 3.01 -11.98 -28.99
C GLU A 87 2.48 -12.15 -27.57
N TYR A 88 3.34 -11.94 -26.57
CA TYR A 88 2.92 -11.99 -25.17
C TYR A 88 1.86 -10.93 -24.86
N ALA A 89 2.05 -9.70 -25.37
CA ALA A 89 1.07 -8.63 -25.24
C ALA A 89 -0.26 -8.96 -25.96
N GLN A 90 -0.20 -9.52 -27.18
CA GLN A 90 -1.39 -9.87 -27.97
C GLN A 90 -2.23 -10.98 -27.33
N GLN A 91 -1.61 -11.91 -26.61
CA GLN A 91 -2.30 -13.00 -25.92
C GLN A 91 -2.88 -12.60 -24.56
N ALA A 92 -2.52 -11.42 -24.05
CA ALA A 92 -2.97 -10.95 -22.75
C ALA A 92 -4.33 -10.22 -22.84
N GLN A 93 -5.24 -10.53 -21.92
CA GLN A 93 -6.49 -9.76 -21.73
C GLN A 93 -6.22 -8.30 -21.30
N SER A 94 -5.05 -8.03 -20.73
CA SER A 94 -4.60 -6.69 -20.34
C SER A 94 -3.11 -6.55 -20.62
N PRO A 95 -2.72 -6.16 -21.85
CA PRO A 95 -1.33 -6.14 -22.30
C PRO A 95 -0.42 -5.27 -21.44
N GLU A 96 -0.90 -4.09 -21.02
CA GLU A 96 -0.18 -3.19 -20.12
C GLU A 96 0.21 -3.86 -18.79
N LYS A 97 -0.76 -4.53 -18.15
CA LYS A 97 -0.53 -5.24 -16.88
C LYS A 97 0.42 -6.43 -17.06
N ALA A 98 0.27 -7.17 -18.16
CA ALA A 98 1.12 -8.31 -18.49
C ALA A 98 2.59 -7.87 -18.67
N LEU A 99 2.83 -6.83 -19.47
CA LEU A 99 4.17 -6.29 -19.68
C LEU A 99 4.78 -5.73 -18.38
N ASN A 100 3.99 -5.01 -17.56
CA ASN A 100 4.46 -4.51 -16.27
C ASN A 100 4.91 -5.64 -15.34
N HIS A 101 4.18 -6.76 -15.32
CA HIS A 101 4.52 -7.93 -14.52
C HIS A 101 5.88 -8.54 -14.91
N ILE A 102 6.17 -8.62 -16.21
CA ILE A 102 7.49 -9.09 -16.70
C ILE A 102 8.60 -8.11 -16.31
N ILE A 103 8.35 -6.80 -16.39
CA ILE A 103 9.33 -5.77 -16.00
C ILE A 103 9.67 -5.89 -14.50
N GLN A 104 8.67 -6.08 -13.64
CA GLN A 104 8.86 -6.21 -12.19
C GLN A 104 9.63 -7.48 -11.80
N ARG A 105 9.51 -8.54 -12.60
CA ARG A 105 10.17 -9.83 -12.38
C ARG A 105 11.50 -9.98 -13.14
N ALA A 106 12.02 -8.91 -13.73
CA ALA A 106 13.27 -9.00 -14.48
C ALA A 106 14.44 -9.47 -13.59
N GLU A 107 15.16 -10.47 -14.08
CA GLU A 107 16.20 -11.20 -13.35
C GLU A 107 17.55 -10.53 -13.50
N TRP A 108 18.34 -10.44 -12.42
CA TRP A 108 19.67 -9.85 -12.47
C TRP A 108 20.64 -10.73 -13.28
N MET A 109 21.44 -10.14 -14.18
CA MET A 109 22.34 -10.88 -15.08
C MET A 109 23.83 -10.86 -14.68
N GLY A 110 24.19 -10.18 -13.58
CA GLY A 110 25.58 -10.01 -13.16
C GLY A 110 26.13 -11.12 -12.25
N ASN A 111 27.46 -11.30 -12.27
CA ASN A 111 28.16 -12.16 -11.31
C ASN A 111 28.40 -11.40 -10.00
N GLY A 112 27.57 -11.65 -8.97
CA GLY A 112 27.77 -11.09 -7.63
C GLY A 112 26.48 -10.63 -6.95
N LYS A 113 26.60 -9.96 -5.80
CA LYS A 113 25.45 -9.36 -5.09
C LYS A 113 24.84 -8.27 -5.98
N LYS A 114 23.53 -8.39 -6.25
CA LYS A 114 22.71 -7.36 -6.91
C LYS A 114 23.03 -5.99 -6.31
N PRO A 115 23.33 -4.95 -7.11
CA PRO A 115 23.64 -3.64 -6.58
C PRO A 115 22.43 -3.11 -5.79
N ILE A 116 22.65 -2.87 -4.49
CA ILE A 116 21.68 -2.22 -3.61
C ILE A 116 22.07 -0.74 -3.59
N LYS A 117 21.42 0.06 -4.43
CA LYS A 117 21.38 1.52 -4.28
C LYS A 117 19.95 2.02 -4.32
N THR A 118 19.48 2.32 -3.11
CA THR A 118 18.53 3.34 -2.68
C THR A 118 17.47 3.82 -3.69
N THR A 119 16.45 2.99 -3.91
CA THR A 119 15.09 3.52 -4.11
C THR A 119 14.35 3.39 -2.79
N ILE A 120 14.00 4.52 -2.19
CA ILE A 120 13.22 4.62 -0.92
C ILE A 120 11.82 3.99 -1.04
N LEU A 121 11.43 3.46 -2.20
CA LEU A 121 10.15 2.79 -2.43
C LEU A 121 10.17 1.25 -2.21
N ASP A 122 11.31 0.57 -2.23
CA ASP A 122 11.32 -0.90 -2.26
C ASP A 122 11.28 -1.57 -0.88
N ALA A 123 11.53 -0.82 0.20
CA ALA A 123 11.52 -1.38 1.56
C ALA A 123 10.09 -1.65 2.10
N ARG A 124 9.06 -0.98 1.56
CA ARG A 124 7.65 -1.21 1.98
C ARG A 124 6.97 -2.34 1.21
N VAL A 125 7.31 -2.53 -0.06
CA VAL A 125 6.73 -3.59 -0.90
C VAL A 125 7.25 -4.98 -0.48
N GLN A 126 8.47 -5.09 0.03
CA GLN A 126 9.00 -6.36 0.54
C GLN A 126 8.44 -6.75 1.91
N GLU A 127 8.08 -5.79 2.77
CA GLU A 127 7.34 -6.07 4.02
C GLU A 127 5.88 -6.46 3.77
N GLU A 128 5.27 -5.97 2.69
CA GLU A 128 3.90 -6.32 2.29
C GLU A 128 3.83 -7.67 1.54
N ALA A 129 4.77 -7.97 0.64
CA ALA A 129 4.79 -9.27 -0.05
C ALA A 129 5.12 -10.46 0.89
N ALA A 130 5.95 -10.23 1.92
CA ALA A 130 6.22 -11.24 2.95
C ALA A 130 5.05 -11.44 3.95
N LYS A 131 4.14 -10.45 4.04
CA LYS A 131 2.84 -10.58 4.73
C LYS A 131 1.82 -11.31 3.85
N GLU A 132 1.78 -11.01 2.55
CA GLU A 132 0.87 -11.66 1.60
C GLU A 132 1.15 -13.15 1.37
N GLU A 133 2.40 -13.62 1.49
CA GLU A 133 2.68 -15.07 1.40
C GLU A 133 2.28 -15.84 2.67
N LYS A 134 2.09 -15.17 3.82
CA LYS A 134 1.56 -15.79 5.05
C LYS A 134 0.03 -15.71 5.17
N GLU A 135 -0.62 -14.87 4.36
CA GLU A 135 -2.09 -14.74 4.32
C GLU A 135 -2.76 -15.63 3.26
N LYS A 136 -2.00 -16.25 2.35
CA LYS A 136 -2.54 -16.99 1.18
C LYS A 136 -3.04 -18.41 1.44
N THR A 137 -3.10 -18.87 2.69
CA THR A 137 -3.67 -20.19 3.03
C THR A 137 -4.96 -20.09 3.87
N ALA A 138 -5.52 -18.90 4.04
CA ALA A 138 -6.87 -18.72 4.59
C ALA A 138 -7.93 -18.97 3.52
N VAL A 139 -8.33 -20.23 3.36
CA VAL A 139 -9.50 -20.62 2.55
C VAL A 139 -10.76 -20.07 3.21
N ASP A 140 -11.43 -19.18 2.49
CA ASP A 140 -12.70 -18.56 2.89
C ASP A 140 -13.77 -19.64 3.06
N THR A 141 -14.04 -20.00 4.32
CA THR A 141 -15.12 -20.92 4.69
C THR A 141 -16.32 -20.06 5.07
N PRO A 142 -17.52 -20.29 4.51
CA PRO A 142 -18.66 -19.45 4.83
C PRO A 142 -18.94 -19.44 6.33
N LEU A 143 -18.98 -18.24 6.93
CA LEU A 143 -19.28 -18.02 8.35
C LEU A 143 -20.60 -18.70 8.72
N PRO A 144 -20.61 -19.61 9.71
CA PRO A 144 -21.84 -20.15 10.29
C PRO A 144 -22.63 -19.03 11.00
N PRO A 145 -23.96 -19.17 11.18
CA PRO A 145 -24.79 -18.17 11.83
C PRO A 145 -24.22 -17.78 13.20
N GLY A 146 -24.00 -16.47 13.38
CA GLY A 146 -23.33 -15.89 14.55
C GLY A 146 -23.92 -16.37 15.87
N CYS A 147 -23.06 -16.90 16.73
CA CYS A 147 -23.46 -17.36 18.05
C CYS A 147 -23.37 -16.20 19.05
N ASN A 148 -24.50 -15.58 19.39
CA ASN A 148 -24.60 -14.52 20.40
C ASN A 148 -24.46 -15.07 21.83
N ILE A 149 -23.26 -15.51 22.20
CA ILE A 149 -22.95 -15.92 23.56
C ILE A 149 -22.06 -14.86 24.21
N PRO A 150 -22.40 -14.40 25.42
CA PRO A 150 -21.58 -13.43 26.14
C PRO A 150 -20.21 -14.05 26.48
N ALA A 151 -19.15 -13.32 26.12
CA ALA A 151 -17.78 -13.65 26.47
C ALA A 151 -17.18 -12.49 27.26
N GLU A 152 -16.58 -12.78 28.40
CA GLU A 152 -15.83 -11.80 29.20
C GLU A 152 -14.34 -11.96 28.93
N GLU A 153 -13.70 -10.94 28.35
CA GLU A 153 -12.25 -10.88 28.24
C GLU A 153 -11.65 -10.42 29.57
N LYS A 154 -10.84 -11.27 30.21
CA LYS A 154 -10.05 -10.91 31.39
C LYS A 154 -8.57 -11.06 31.07
N HIS A 155 -7.71 -10.45 31.89
CA HIS A 155 -6.25 -10.55 31.79
C HIS A 155 -5.76 -12.02 31.71
N ASP A 156 -6.54 -12.94 32.28
CA ASP A 156 -6.24 -14.36 32.38
C ASP A 156 -6.87 -15.24 31.28
N GLY A 157 -7.48 -14.63 30.25
CA GLY A 157 -8.10 -15.33 29.12
C GLY A 157 -9.57 -14.97 28.91
N VAL A 158 -10.16 -15.56 27.86
CA VAL A 158 -11.58 -15.38 27.51
C VAL A 158 -12.43 -16.33 28.36
N ILE A 159 -13.46 -15.82 29.01
CA ILE A 159 -14.42 -16.62 29.78
C ILE A 159 -15.75 -16.65 29.04
N ILE A 160 -16.26 -17.85 28.83
CA ILE A 160 -17.57 -18.08 28.21
C ILE A 160 -18.38 -18.95 29.17
N VAL A 161 -19.60 -18.51 29.51
CA VAL A 161 -20.51 -19.28 30.38
C VAL A 161 -21.64 -19.82 29.52
N LEU A 162 -21.77 -21.14 29.48
CA LEU A 162 -22.78 -21.87 28.73
C LEU A 162 -23.59 -22.72 29.70
N ASN A 163 -24.82 -22.28 30.00
CA ASN A 163 -25.66 -22.86 31.05
C ASN A 163 -24.85 -22.92 32.37
N ASP A 164 -24.74 -24.11 32.96
CA ASP A 164 -24.03 -24.36 34.23
C ASP A 164 -22.55 -24.68 34.03
N ARG A 165 -21.98 -24.41 32.85
CA ARG A 165 -20.57 -24.71 32.53
C ARG A 165 -19.78 -23.45 32.22
N ARG A 166 -18.65 -23.32 32.90
CA ARG A 166 -17.71 -22.23 32.73
C ARG A 166 -16.52 -22.68 31.89
N TRP A 167 -16.34 -22.03 30.75
CA TRP A 167 -15.22 -22.22 29.83
C TRP A 167 -14.23 -21.08 30.00
N ARG A 168 -12.94 -21.40 30.13
CA ARG A 168 -11.85 -20.43 30.16
C ARG A 168 -10.83 -20.80 29.09
N ILE A 169 -10.57 -19.86 28.19
CA ILE A 169 -9.69 -20.04 27.04
C ILE A 169 -8.47 -19.14 27.19
N ARG A 170 -7.28 -19.74 27.10
CA ARG A 170 -5.99 -19.04 27.10
C ARG A 170 -5.25 -19.28 25.79
N GLY A 171 -4.44 -18.31 25.39
CA GLY A 171 -3.60 -18.40 24.20
C GLY A 171 -4.23 -17.83 22.91
N LEU A 172 -5.46 -17.32 22.96
CA LEU A 172 -6.13 -16.70 21.79
C LEU A 172 -5.27 -15.60 21.16
N ALA A 173 -4.70 -14.70 21.97
CA ALA A 173 -3.83 -13.61 21.50
C ALA A 173 -2.57 -14.05 20.73
N LYS A 174 -2.21 -15.34 20.75
CA LYS A 174 -1.09 -15.89 19.96
C LYS A 174 -1.52 -16.37 18.57
N ASN A 175 -2.83 -16.44 18.29
CA ASN A 175 -3.39 -16.97 17.04
C ASN A 175 -3.68 -15.81 16.07
N MET A 176 -2.65 -15.34 15.37
CA MET A 176 -2.76 -14.26 14.37
C MET A 176 -2.95 -14.77 12.93
N SER A 177 -3.31 -16.05 12.76
CA SER A 177 -3.57 -16.69 11.46
C SER A 177 -4.90 -17.43 11.53
N TYR A 178 -5.69 -17.33 10.47
CA TYR A 178 -6.99 -18.00 10.34
C TYR A 178 -6.88 -19.53 10.18
N GLU A 179 -5.69 -20.07 9.90
CA GLU A 179 -5.50 -21.51 9.67
C GLU A 179 -5.24 -22.30 10.94
N ILE A 180 -4.83 -21.62 12.02
CA ILE A 180 -4.40 -22.27 13.26
C ILE A 180 -5.14 -21.62 14.42
N MET A 181 -5.83 -22.46 15.19
CA MET A 181 -6.46 -22.06 16.44
C MET A 181 -6.01 -22.98 17.58
N LYS A 182 -4.80 -22.75 18.09
CA LYS A 182 -4.23 -23.51 19.20
C LYS A 182 -4.43 -22.77 20.50
N VAL A 183 -5.22 -23.36 21.40
CA VAL A 183 -5.63 -22.73 22.66
C VAL A 183 -5.60 -23.73 23.81
N ASN A 184 -5.39 -23.22 25.02
CA ASN A 184 -5.60 -23.97 26.24
C ASN A 184 -7.04 -23.73 26.70
N ILE A 185 -7.84 -24.79 26.76
CA ILE A 185 -9.24 -24.74 27.14
C ILE A 185 -9.41 -25.43 28.48
N PHE A 186 -10.00 -24.71 29.42
CA PHE A 186 -10.46 -25.21 30.71
C PHE A 186 -11.99 -25.18 30.72
N VAL A 187 -12.62 -26.28 31.11
CA VAL A 187 -14.07 -26.36 31.30
C VAL A 187 -14.38 -26.91 32.69
N SER A 188 -15.36 -26.31 33.36
CA SER A 188 -15.81 -26.73 34.71
C SER A 188 -17.32 -26.61 34.83
N ASN A 189 -17.90 -27.38 35.74
CA ASN A 189 -19.30 -27.20 36.17
C ASN A 189 -19.48 -25.95 37.06
N ALA A 190 -20.72 -25.61 37.40
CA ALA A 190 -21.05 -24.43 38.19
C ALA A 190 -20.43 -24.43 39.60
N ALA A 191 -20.28 -25.61 40.21
CA ALA A 191 -19.67 -25.77 41.52
C ALA A 191 -18.12 -25.71 41.49
N GLY A 192 -17.50 -25.92 40.32
CA GLY A 192 -16.05 -25.89 40.13
C GLY A 192 -15.29 -27.10 40.66
N ASP A 193 -15.99 -28.13 41.14
CA ASP A 193 -15.42 -29.37 41.69
C ASP A 193 -15.09 -30.41 40.62
N LYS A 194 -15.75 -30.34 39.46
CA LYS A 194 -15.44 -31.15 38.27
C LYS A 194 -14.95 -30.25 37.14
N PHE A 195 -13.77 -30.56 36.62
CA PHE A 195 -13.15 -29.79 35.55
C PHE A 195 -12.28 -30.65 34.66
N HIS A 196 -12.07 -30.18 33.43
CA HIS A 196 -11.09 -30.70 32.49
C HIS A 196 -10.29 -29.54 31.89
N VAL A 197 -9.00 -29.77 31.63
CA VAL A 197 -8.13 -28.78 30.97
C VAL A 197 -7.14 -29.45 30.05
N ASP A 198 -7.06 -28.95 28.82
CA ASP A 198 -6.07 -29.40 27.86
C ASP A 198 -5.73 -28.30 26.84
N THR A 199 -4.64 -28.50 26.11
CA THR A 199 -4.24 -27.65 24.98
C THR A 199 -4.54 -28.39 23.69
N LEU A 200 -5.43 -27.82 22.88
CA LEU A 200 -5.82 -28.39 21.61
C LEU A 200 -5.81 -27.35 20.49
N GLU A 201 -5.54 -27.85 19.30
CA GLU A 201 -5.79 -27.17 18.04
C GLU A 201 -7.24 -27.41 17.63
N LEU A 202 -8.06 -26.36 17.69
CA LEU A 202 -9.50 -26.46 17.47
C LEU A 202 -9.87 -26.86 16.04
N TYR A 203 -9.02 -26.66 15.04
CA TYR A 203 -9.26 -27.14 13.68
C TYR A 203 -8.95 -28.63 13.49
N SER A 204 -8.26 -29.26 14.42
CA SER A 204 -7.99 -30.71 14.39
C SER A 204 -9.19 -31.50 14.92
N ALA A 205 -9.94 -32.13 14.01
CA ALA A 205 -11.09 -32.98 14.37
C ALA A 205 -10.72 -34.10 15.37
N LYS A 206 -9.53 -34.68 15.23
CA LYS A 206 -9.02 -35.71 16.15
C LYS A 206 -8.82 -35.17 17.57
N GLN A 207 -8.23 -33.98 17.71
CA GLN A 207 -8.02 -33.36 19.02
C GLN A 207 -9.34 -32.91 19.65
N ARG A 208 -10.28 -32.36 18.87
CA ARG A 208 -11.64 -32.06 19.36
C ARG A 208 -12.33 -33.31 19.91
N SER A 209 -12.32 -34.42 19.17
CA SER A 209 -12.95 -35.67 19.61
C SER A 209 -12.33 -36.21 20.90
N ASN A 210 -11.00 -36.12 21.04
CA ASN A 210 -10.31 -36.54 22.26
C ASN A 210 -10.68 -35.66 23.46
N TYR A 211 -10.67 -34.34 23.27
CA TYR A 211 -11.06 -33.38 24.30
C TYR A 211 -12.50 -33.57 24.76
N ILE A 212 -13.44 -33.72 23.81
CA ILE A 212 -14.87 -33.96 24.12
C ILE A 212 -15.01 -35.23 24.97
N LYS A 213 -14.33 -36.31 24.60
CA LYS A 213 -14.40 -37.58 25.33
C LYS A 213 -13.87 -37.47 26.76
N GLN A 214 -12.73 -36.80 26.95
CA GLN A 214 -12.11 -36.63 28.27
C GLN A 214 -12.90 -35.66 29.15
N ALA A 215 -13.28 -34.51 28.61
CA ALA A 215 -14.09 -33.52 29.31
C ALA A 215 -15.47 -34.09 29.72
N ALA A 216 -16.15 -34.84 28.85
CA ALA A 216 -17.42 -35.47 29.19
C ALA A 216 -17.28 -36.48 30.34
N ALA A 217 -16.20 -37.27 30.35
CA ALA A 217 -15.92 -38.23 31.41
C ALA A 217 -15.63 -37.55 32.75
N GLU A 218 -14.80 -36.49 32.76
CA GLU A 218 -14.42 -35.78 33.98
C GLU A 218 -15.56 -34.92 34.55
N LEU A 219 -16.38 -34.32 33.69
CA LEU A 219 -17.54 -33.54 34.12
C LEU A 219 -18.77 -34.41 34.44
N ALA A 220 -18.74 -35.70 34.07
CA ALA A 220 -19.88 -36.62 34.12
C ALA A 220 -21.10 -36.07 33.35
N GLU A 221 -20.83 -35.59 32.13
CA GLU A 221 -21.80 -34.95 31.23
C GLU A 221 -21.92 -35.77 29.93
N ASP A 222 -23.01 -35.58 29.19
CA ASP A 222 -23.19 -36.21 27.87
C ASP A 222 -22.16 -35.64 26.86
N PRO A 223 -21.38 -36.49 26.16
CA PRO A 223 -20.46 -36.04 25.11
C PRO A 223 -21.09 -35.12 24.06
N GLU A 224 -22.36 -35.31 23.70
CA GLU A 224 -23.05 -34.45 22.74
C GLU A 224 -23.31 -33.04 23.29
N VAL A 225 -23.43 -32.88 24.62
CA VAL A 225 -23.55 -31.56 25.26
C VAL A 225 -22.21 -30.83 25.18
N ILE A 226 -21.12 -31.49 25.55
CA ILE A 226 -19.77 -30.90 25.47
C ILE A 226 -19.40 -30.56 24.03
N LYS A 227 -19.79 -31.40 23.06
CA LYS A 227 -19.58 -31.15 21.62
C LYS A 227 -20.33 -29.90 21.14
N LYS A 228 -21.59 -29.72 21.52
CA LYS A 228 -22.38 -28.52 21.17
C LYS A 228 -21.76 -27.26 21.78
N ASP A 229 -21.32 -27.34 23.04
CA ASP A 229 -20.67 -26.22 23.72
C ASP A 229 -19.31 -25.89 23.10
N LEU A 230 -18.50 -26.89 22.77
CA LEU A 230 -17.21 -26.68 22.11
C LEU A 230 -17.38 -26.05 20.72
N GLY A 231 -18.42 -26.41 19.97
CA GLY A 231 -18.75 -25.75 18.70
C GLY A 231 -19.11 -24.28 18.86
N LYS A 232 -19.89 -23.95 19.90
CA LYS A 232 -20.21 -22.56 20.29
C LYS A 232 -18.97 -21.75 20.69
N VAL A 233 -18.09 -22.36 21.47
CA VAL A 233 -16.81 -21.76 21.88
C VAL A 233 -15.94 -21.49 20.66
N LEU A 234 -15.81 -22.44 19.72
CA LEU A 234 -15.05 -22.26 18.48
C LEU A 234 -15.54 -21.04 17.70
N LEU A 235 -16.84 -20.96 17.41
CA LEU A 235 -17.42 -19.82 16.67
C LEU A 235 -17.12 -18.48 17.35
N LYS A 236 -17.20 -18.43 18.69
CA LYS A 236 -16.91 -17.20 19.43
C LYS A 236 -15.42 -16.83 19.37
N LEU A 237 -14.52 -17.82 19.39
CA LEU A 237 -13.09 -17.58 19.27
C LEU A 237 -12.70 -17.10 17.87
N GLU A 238 -13.36 -17.58 16.82
CA GLU A 238 -13.19 -17.09 15.44
C GLU A 238 -13.61 -15.62 15.32
N GLU A 239 -14.75 -15.25 15.91
CA GLU A 239 -15.20 -13.85 15.96
C GLU A 239 -14.19 -12.94 16.69
N LEU A 240 -13.70 -13.37 17.86
CA LEU A 240 -12.71 -12.61 18.62
C LEU A 240 -11.35 -12.54 17.92
N GLN A 241 -10.95 -13.61 17.22
CA GLN A 241 -9.73 -13.64 16.42
C GLN A 241 -9.81 -12.65 15.25
N ASP A 242 -10.92 -12.63 14.51
CA ASP A 242 -11.16 -11.70 13.41
C ASP A 242 -11.13 -10.24 13.91
N GLN A 243 -11.73 -9.96 15.07
CA GLN A 243 -11.66 -8.64 15.71
C GLN A 243 -10.21 -8.25 16.07
N GLN A 244 -9.42 -9.18 16.65
CA GLN A 244 -8.02 -8.91 17.01
C GLN A 244 -7.14 -8.69 15.79
N ILE A 245 -7.31 -9.49 14.72
CA ILE A 245 -6.55 -9.33 13.48
C ILE A 245 -6.92 -7.99 12.82
N LYS A 246 -8.20 -7.64 12.73
CA LYS A 246 -8.66 -6.34 12.21
C LYS A 246 -8.11 -5.16 13.02
N GLN A 247 -8.10 -5.25 14.35
CA GLN A 247 -7.54 -4.20 15.21
C GLN A 247 -6.01 -4.09 15.06
N ALA A 248 -5.31 -5.21 14.90
CA ALA A 248 -3.85 -5.21 14.70
C ALA A 248 -3.44 -4.67 13.31
N LEU A 249 -4.29 -4.86 12.30
CA LEU A 249 -4.11 -4.34 10.95
C LEU A 249 -4.49 -2.86 10.81
N GLN A 250 -5.26 -2.29 11.74
CA GLN A 250 -5.54 -0.86 11.72
C GLN A 250 -4.27 -0.05 11.99
N PRO A 251 -3.89 0.90 11.10
CA PRO A 251 -2.73 1.74 11.31
C PRO A 251 -2.96 2.58 12.57
N LYS A 252 -2.15 2.36 13.61
CA LYS A 252 -2.17 3.17 14.83
C LYS A 252 -1.81 4.61 14.47
N LYS A 253 -2.84 5.47 14.39
CA LYS A 253 -2.69 6.91 14.19
C LYS A 253 -1.94 7.45 15.40
N LYS A 254 -0.69 7.86 15.21
CA LYS A 254 0.13 8.44 16.28
C LYS A 254 -0.40 9.84 16.56
N GLU A 255 -1.27 9.99 17.55
CA GLU A 255 -1.73 11.31 17.98
C GLU A 255 -0.57 12.05 18.65
N ILE A 256 -0.09 13.10 17.99
CA ILE A 256 0.89 14.03 18.55
C ILE A 256 0.11 15.05 19.38
N VAL A 257 0.20 14.94 20.71
CA VAL A 257 -0.48 15.84 21.64
C VAL A 257 0.48 16.93 22.08
N MET A 258 0.11 18.20 21.87
CA MET A 258 0.86 19.35 22.37
C MET A 258 0.85 19.38 23.90
N SER A 259 1.98 19.74 24.50
CA SER A 259 2.05 20.03 25.93
C SER A 259 1.28 21.30 26.29
N GLU A 260 0.90 21.45 27.56
CA GLU A 260 0.22 22.66 28.05
C GLU A 260 1.04 23.93 27.82
N LYS A 261 2.36 23.85 27.94
CA LYS A 261 3.26 24.98 27.66
C LYS A 261 3.23 25.39 26.18
N GLU A 262 3.37 24.43 25.26
CA GLU A 262 3.30 24.70 23.82
C GLU A 262 1.93 25.27 23.42
N LYS A 263 0.86 24.78 24.06
CA LYS A 263 -0.50 25.28 23.84
C LYS A 263 -0.66 26.72 24.29
N GLN A 264 -0.09 27.09 25.44
CA GLN A 264 -0.10 28.46 25.92
C GLN A 264 0.67 29.41 24.98
N GLU A 265 1.88 29.05 24.57
CA GLU A 265 2.69 29.83 23.62
C GLU A 265 1.98 30.02 22.27
N ALA A 266 1.29 28.97 21.78
CA ALA A 266 0.50 29.04 20.56
C ALA A 266 -0.72 29.98 20.68
N LEU A 267 -1.41 29.99 21.83
CA LEU A 267 -2.55 30.89 22.08
C LEU A 267 -2.12 32.36 22.20
N GLU A 268 -0.97 32.62 22.82
CA GLU A 268 -0.38 33.97 22.88
C GLU A 268 -0.03 34.48 21.48
N LEU A 269 0.57 33.64 20.63
CA LEU A 269 0.80 33.98 19.22
C LEU A 269 -0.52 34.26 18.48
N LEU A 270 -1.52 33.39 18.62
CA LEU A 270 -2.79 33.46 17.89
C LEU A 270 -3.58 34.74 18.17
N THR A 271 -3.48 35.28 19.39
CA THR A 271 -4.22 36.48 19.83
C THR A 271 -3.50 37.79 19.54
N THR A 272 -2.30 37.75 18.96
CA THR A 272 -1.51 38.95 18.67
C THR A 272 -2.14 39.78 17.53
N PRO A 273 -2.29 41.12 17.66
CA PRO A 273 -2.98 41.97 16.67
C PRO A 273 -2.27 42.05 15.29
N ASN A 274 -0.97 41.78 15.23
CA ASN A 274 -0.17 41.80 13.98
C ASN A 274 0.23 40.38 13.51
N LEU A 275 -0.61 39.38 13.76
CA LEU A 275 -0.33 37.97 13.45
C LEU A 275 0.17 37.73 12.01
N LEU A 276 -0.48 38.33 10.99
CA LEU A 276 -0.07 38.12 9.59
C LEU A 276 1.33 38.67 9.30
N GLN A 277 1.68 39.84 9.87
CA GLN A 277 3.02 40.40 9.74
C GLN A 277 4.06 39.53 10.44
N ARG A 278 3.71 38.96 11.60
CA ARG A 278 4.58 38.04 12.33
C ARG A 278 4.85 36.75 11.53
N ILE A 279 3.82 36.16 10.92
CA ILE A 279 3.97 35.01 10.01
C ILE A 279 4.92 35.33 8.85
N LEU A 280 4.76 36.50 8.20
CA LEU A 280 5.68 36.93 7.13
C LEU A 280 7.12 37.09 7.63
N GLN A 281 7.30 37.59 8.85
CA GLN A 281 8.61 37.70 9.48
C GLN A 281 9.22 36.33 9.79
N ASP A 282 8.40 35.34 10.16
CA ASP A 282 8.85 33.96 10.36
C ASP A 282 9.30 33.34 9.03
N PHE A 283 8.55 33.53 7.93
CA PHE A 283 9.00 33.15 6.59
C PHE A 283 10.37 33.76 6.23
N LYS A 284 10.57 35.05 6.55
CA LYS A 284 11.85 35.73 6.33
C LYS A 284 12.98 35.13 7.18
N THR A 285 12.68 34.75 8.42
CA THR A 285 13.63 34.09 9.35
C THR A 285 14.02 32.69 8.84
N CYS A 286 13.09 31.99 8.19
CA CYS A 286 13.36 30.72 7.49
C CYS A 286 14.11 30.89 6.16
N GLY A 287 14.54 32.11 5.79
CA GLY A 287 15.31 32.38 4.58
C GLY A 287 14.47 32.67 3.34
N VAL A 288 13.16 32.86 3.49
CA VAL A 288 12.26 33.10 2.36
C VAL A 288 12.09 34.61 2.13
N VAL A 289 12.72 35.17 1.09
CA VAL A 289 12.69 36.63 0.77
C VAL A 289 11.68 36.93 -0.36
N GLY A 290 11.11 38.14 -0.43
CA GLY A 290 10.16 38.55 -1.49
C GLY A 290 8.75 37.95 -1.37
N GLU A 291 7.96 37.96 -2.45
CA GLU A 291 6.72 37.15 -2.60
C GLU A 291 5.70 37.23 -1.45
N GLU A 292 5.59 38.38 -0.75
CA GLU A 292 4.83 38.50 0.51
C GLU A 292 3.37 38.08 0.36
N THR A 293 2.70 38.56 -0.69
CA THR A 293 1.31 38.20 -1.01
C THR A 293 1.17 36.70 -1.24
N ASN A 294 2.05 36.11 -2.04
CA ASN A 294 1.97 34.70 -2.42
C ASN A 294 2.24 33.77 -1.24
N LYS A 295 3.18 34.12 -0.35
CA LYS A 295 3.42 33.39 0.91
C LYS A 295 2.21 33.41 1.81
N MET A 296 1.61 34.59 1.99
CA MET A 296 0.46 34.75 2.87
C MET A 296 -0.76 33.99 2.35
N VAL A 297 -1.06 34.11 1.05
CA VAL A 297 -2.14 33.36 0.41
C VAL A 297 -1.89 31.85 0.52
N GLY A 298 -0.65 31.41 0.25
CA GLY A 298 -0.26 30.01 0.40
C GLY A 298 -0.46 29.48 1.82
N TYR A 299 -0.02 30.23 2.83
CA TYR A 299 -0.16 29.88 4.23
C TYR A 299 -1.64 29.79 4.65
N LEU A 300 -2.46 30.78 4.31
CA LEU A 300 -3.89 30.78 4.65
C LEU A 300 -4.63 29.62 3.97
N ALA A 301 -4.31 29.34 2.70
CA ALA A 301 -4.82 28.17 2.01
C ALA A 301 -4.40 26.87 2.73
N ALA A 302 -3.14 26.75 3.15
CA ALA A 302 -2.64 25.58 3.88
C ALA A 302 -3.38 25.36 5.21
N VAL A 303 -3.68 26.42 5.95
CA VAL A 303 -4.45 26.35 7.21
C VAL A 303 -5.92 26.00 6.95
N SER A 304 -6.48 26.40 5.81
CA SER A 304 -7.88 26.13 5.45
C SER A 304 -8.24 24.63 5.41
N ARG A 305 -7.25 23.71 5.40
CA ARG A 305 -7.46 22.26 5.56
C ARG A 305 -8.27 21.88 6.81
N LYS A 306 -8.27 22.74 7.83
CA LYS A 306 -9.04 22.55 9.08
C LYS A 306 -10.50 23.01 8.96
N LEU A 307 -10.87 23.68 7.87
CA LEU A 307 -12.25 24.12 7.60
C LEU A 307 -13.06 22.99 6.95
N VAL A 308 -14.39 23.14 6.97
CA VAL A 308 -15.33 22.23 6.29
C VAL A 308 -15.14 22.27 4.78
N LYS A 309 -14.80 23.44 4.22
CA LYS A 309 -14.52 23.66 2.80
C LYS A 309 -13.13 24.30 2.64
N PRO A 310 -12.05 23.49 2.54
CA PRO A 310 -10.71 23.98 2.30
C PRO A 310 -10.60 24.71 0.96
N LEU A 311 -9.65 25.64 0.90
CA LEU A 311 -9.25 26.31 -0.33
C LEU A 311 -8.37 25.36 -1.17
N ALA A 312 -8.40 25.55 -2.48
CA ALA A 312 -7.40 24.99 -3.39
C ALA A 312 -6.61 26.13 -4.00
N ILE A 313 -5.30 25.93 -4.16
CA ILE A 313 -4.40 26.90 -4.78
C ILE A 313 -3.56 26.23 -5.85
N MET A 314 -3.36 26.95 -6.94
CA MET A 314 -2.51 26.57 -8.06
C MET A 314 -1.47 27.66 -8.28
N ILE A 315 -0.19 27.30 -8.26
CA ILE A 315 0.90 28.21 -8.63
C ILE A 315 1.21 28.00 -10.11
N GLN A 316 0.96 29.03 -10.90
CA GLN A 316 1.27 29.06 -12.33
C GLN A 316 2.47 29.99 -12.58
N SER A 317 3.49 29.49 -13.29
CA SER A 317 4.60 30.33 -13.78
C SER A 317 5.45 29.59 -14.82
N SER A 318 6.52 30.20 -15.33
CA SER A 318 7.51 29.52 -16.16
C SER A 318 8.36 28.52 -15.37
N SER A 319 8.92 27.52 -16.05
CA SER A 319 9.84 26.55 -15.41
C SER A 319 11.02 27.28 -14.74
N ALA A 320 11.53 26.72 -13.64
CA ALA A 320 12.59 27.27 -12.79
C ALA A 320 12.31 28.64 -12.09
N ALA A 321 11.10 29.18 -12.16
CA ALA A 321 10.74 30.44 -11.49
C ALA A 321 10.50 30.32 -9.96
N GLY A 322 10.88 29.21 -9.33
CA GLY A 322 10.77 29.03 -7.87
C GLY A 322 9.40 28.56 -7.34
N LYS A 323 8.51 28.00 -8.19
CA LYS A 323 7.19 27.49 -7.78
C LYS A 323 7.26 26.44 -6.67
N THR A 324 8.04 25.40 -6.93
CA THR A 324 8.23 24.28 -6.00
C THR A 324 8.82 24.78 -4.69
N TRP A 325 9.71 25.76 -4.76
CA TRP A 325 10.32 26.34 -3.58
C TRP A 325 9.33 27.16 -2.74
N LEU A 326 8.46 27.97 -3.38
CA LEU A 326 7.38 28.67 -2.67
C LEU A 326 6.41 27.68 -2.01
N MET A 327 6.04 26.63 -2.72
CA MET A 327 5.21 25.55 -2.19
C MET A 327 5.86 24.87 -0.98
N GLU A 328 7.13 24.45 -1.10
CA GLU A 328 7.88 23.83 -0.01
C GLU A 328 8.02 24.74 1.20
N SER A 329 8.27 26.03 0.95
CA SER A 329 8.34 27.05 1.99
C SER A 329 7.04 27.10 2.79
N VAL A 330 5.88 27.16 2.13
CA VAL A 330 4.58 27.14 2.82
C VAL A 330 4.37 25.82 3.54
N LEU A 331 4.64 24.69 2.88
CA LEU A 331 4.44 23.36 3.46
C LEU A 331 5.31 23.14 4.70
N SER A 332 6.48 23.78 4.82
CA SER A 332 7.37 23.67 5.99
C SER A 332 6.73 24.15 7.31
N PHE A 333 5.71 25.00 7.23
CA PHE A 333 4.91 25.45 8.38
C PHE A 333 3.75 24.50 8.71
N VAL A 334 3.64 23.37 8.02
CA VAL A 334 2.59 22.37 8.20
C VAL A 334 3.21 21.08 8.74
N PRO A 335 2.64 20.48 9.80
CA PRO A 335 3.15 19.23 10.35
C PRO A 335 3.25 18.13 9.29
N PRO A 336 4.33 17.35 9.25
CA PRO A 336 4.55 16.31 8.23
C PRO A 336 3.41 15.30 8.10
N GLU A 337 2.75 14.97 9.19
CA GLU A 337 1.61 14.04 9.26
C GLU A 337 0.31 14.60 8.65
N GLU A 338 0.22 15.92 8.50
CA GLU A 338 -0.94 16.63 7.93
C GLU A 338 -0.74 17.06 6.47
N ARG A 339 0.34 16.61 5.84
CA ARG A 339 0.65 16.90 4.43
C ARG A 339 1.09 15.64 3.70
N ILE A 340 0.71 15.55 2.43
CA ILE A 340 1.11 14.51 1.51
C ILE A 340 1.64 15.22 0.26
N LYS A 341 2.85 14.87 -0.18
CA LYS A 341 3.51 15.51 -1.32
C LYS A 341 3.85 14.48 -2.38
N TYR A 342 3.48 14.78 -3.62
CA TYR A 342 3.83 14.00 -4.81
C TYR A 342 4.57 14.90 -5.80
N SER A 343 5.65 14.36 -6.38
CA SER A 343 6.37 15.04 -7.46
C SER A 343 5.54 15.05 -8.74
N ALA A 344 4.86 13.94 -9.02
CA ALA A 344 3.88 13.80 -10.10
C ALA A 344 2.82 12.78 -9.67
N MET A 345 1.58 12.92 -10.17
CA MET A 345 0.47 12.03 -9.84
C MET A 345 -0.39 11.75 -11.07
N THR A 346 -0.66 10.47 -11.35
CA THR A 346 -1.62 10.08 -12.39
C THR A 346 -3.05 10.21 -11.86
N GLY A 347 -4.02 10.57 -12.71
CA GLY A 347 -5.42 10.70 -12.29
C GLY A 347 -6.01 9.41 -11.71
N GLN A 348 -5.51 8.25 -12.14
CA GLN A 348 -5.91 6.96 -11.58
C GLN A 348 -5.38 6.75 -10.16
N ALA A 349 -4.15 7.18 -9.85
CA ALA A 349 -3.56 7.00 -8.52
C ALA A 349 -4.38 7.67 -7.42
N LEU A 350 -5.05 8.80 -7.71
CA LEU A 350 -5.90 9.51 -6.75
C LEU A 350 -7.05 8.63 -6.22
N PHE A 351 -7.61 7.74 -7.04
CA PHE A 351 -8.70 6.87 -6.62
C PHE A 351 -8.26 5.73 -5.71
N TYR A 352 -6.99 5.32 -5.79
CA TYR A 352 -6.41 4.30 -4.92
C TYR A 352 -5.85 4.90 -3.62
N MET A 353 -5.89 6.23 -3.45
CA MET A 353 -5.49 6.88 -2.21
C MET A 353 -6.44 6.62 -1.04
N GLY A 354 -7.57 5.93 -1.23
CA GLY A 354 -8.50 5.58 -0.15
C GLY A 354 -7.87 4.76 0.98
N GLU A 355 -6.77 4.06 0.68
CA GLU A 355 -5.95 3.36 1.68
C GLU A 355 -5.13 4.33 2.56
N THR A 356 -4.95 5.57 2.09
CA THR A 356 -4.25 6.65 2.80
C THR A 356 -5.28 7.65 3.34
N ASP A 357 -5.25 7.93 4.65
CA ASP A 357 -6.09 8.97 5.24
C ASP A 357 -5.64 10.35 4.73
N ILE A 358 -6.36 10.91 3.75
CA ILE A 358 -6.11 12.25 3.18
C ILE A 358 -7.01 13.35 3.77
N ARG A 359 -7.94 12.98 4.66
CA ARG A 359 -8.94 13.89 5.22
C ARG A 359 -8.28 14.95 6.10
N GLN A 360 -8.68 16.20 5.90
CA GLN A 360 -8.12 17.40 6.57
C GLN A 360 -6.60 17.57 6.41
N LYS A 361 -6.03 16.99 5.35
CA LYS A 361 -4.62 17.15 4.99
C LYS A 361 -4.44 18.07 3.80
N ILE A 362 -3.19 18.40 3.52
CA ILE A 362 -2.77 19.06 2.29
C ILE A 362 -2.30 18.01 1.30
N LEU A 363 -2.89 17.99 0.11
CA LEU A 363 -2.42 17.26 -1.05
C LEU A 363 -1.60 18.19 -1.94
N ALA A 364 -0.28 18.03 -1.89
CA ALA A 364 0.70 18.82 -2.63
C ALA A 364 1.18 18.10 -3.90
N ILE A 365 0.94 18.68 -5.08
CA ILE A 365 1.33 18.13 -6.39
C ILE A 365 2.26 19.14 -7.10
N VAL A 366 3.50 18.74 -7.38
CA VAL A 366 4.53 19.67 -7.90
C VAL A 366 4.40 19.89 -9.41
N GLU A 367 4.23 18.86 -10.23
CA GLU A 367 4.06 19.02 -11.68
C GLU A 367 2.78 18.34 -12.17
N GLU A 368 1.87 19.16 -12.70
CA GLU A 368 0.65 18.70 -13.35
C GLU A 368 0.87 18.52 -14.87
N GLU A 369 1.97 17.91 -15.31
CA GLU A 369 2.13 17.58 -16.73
C GLU A 369 1.38 16.27 -17.06
N GLY A 370 0.38 16.34 -17.96
CA GLY A 370 -0.53 15.23 -18.32
C GLY A 370 -1.95 15.33 -17.73
N ALA A 371 -2.39 16.54 -17.36
CA ALA A 371 -3.42 16.80 -16.37
C ALA A 371 -4.90 16.72 -16.76
N GLU A 372 -5.29 16.41 -18.00
CA GLU A 372 -6.72 16.39 -18.36
C GLU A 372 -7.54 15.46 -17.46
N ARG A 373 -7.03 14.25 -17.20
CA ARG A 373 -7.72 13.25 -16.36
C ARG A 373 -7.54 13.49 -14.85
N THR A 374 -6.42 14.07 -14.42
CA THR A 374 -6.16 14.34 -13.00
C THR A 374 -6.96 15.56 -12.51
N ARG A 375 -7.11 16.61 -13.35
CA ARG A 375 -7.91 17.80 -13.03
C ARG A 375 -9.36 17.45 -12.70
N TYR A 376 -9.96 16.53 -13.45
CA TYR A 376 -11.35 16.12 -13.20
C TYR A 376 -11.54 15.51 -11.82
N ALA A 377 -10.66 14.58 -11.43
CA ALA A 377 -10.73 13.94 -10.12
C ALA A 377 -10.42 14.94 -8.98
N LEU A 378 -9.47 15.85 -9.17
CA LEU A 378 -9.21 16.92 -8.19
C LEU A 378 -10.40 17.89 -8.04
N LYS A 379 -11.08 18.25 -9.14
CA LYS A 379 -12.29 19.07 -9.13
C LYS A 379 -13.44 18.39 -8.38
N LEU A 380 -13.70 17.12 -8.67
CA LEU A 380 -14.71 16.32 -7.97
C LEU A 380 -14.41 16.25 -6.47
N LEU A 381 -13.16 15.97 -6.08
CA LEU A 381 -12.76 15.92 -4.67
C LEU A 381 -12.94 17.28 -3.97
N GLN A 382 -12.72 18.38 -4.69
CA GLN A 382 -12.93 19.74 -4.18
C GLN A 382 -14.43 20.09 -4.05
N SER A 383 -15.26 19.71 -5.01
CA SER A 383 -16.68 20.08 -5.05
C SER A 383 -17.58 19.15 -4.23
N GLU A 384 -17.34 17.85 -4.30
CA GLU A 384 -18.16 16.79 -3.70
C GLU A 384 -17.59 16.30 -2.37
N GLY A 385 -16.30 16.54 -2.11
CA GLY A 385 -15.64 16.13 -0.87
C GLY A 385 -15.35 14.63 -0.79
N GLU A 386 -15.65 13.86 -1.83
CA GLU A 386 -15.30 12.45 -1.95
C GLU A 386 -15.05 12.06 -3.41
N LEU A 387 -14.33 10.95 -3.60
CA LEU A 387 -14.13 10.30 -4.89
C LEU A 387 -14.45 8.83 -4.75
N THR A 388 -15.19 8.28 -5.70
CA THR A 388 -15.46 6.85 -5.78
C THR A 388 -15.15 6.34 -7.18
N ILE A 389 -14.48 5.20 -7.29
CA ILE A 389 -14.33 4.46 -8.54
C ILE A 389 -14.63 2.99 -8.31
N ALA A 390 -15.31 2.37 -9.27
CA ALA A 390 -15.42 0.93 -9.36
C ALA A 390 -14.34 0.44 -10.34
N SER A 391 -13.44 -0.42 -9.87
CA SER A 391 -12.39 -1.00 -10.69
C SER A 391 -12.39 -2.51 -10.53
N THR A 392 -12.20 -3.22 -11.63
CA THR A 392 -12.18 -4.67 -11.64
C THR A 392 -10.91 -5.17 -10.95
N GLY A 393 -11.06 -5.69 -9.74
CA GLY A 393 -10.03 -6.40 -9.00
C GLY A 393 -10.10 -7.89 -9.32
N LYS A 394 -8.97 -8.57 -9.26
CA LYS A 394 -8.97 -10.04 -9.26
C LYS A 394 -9.12 -10.47 -7.82
N ASP A 395 -10.09 -11.32 -7.54
CA ASP A 395 -10.21 -11.97 -6.24
C ASP A 395 -8.97 -12.86 -6.04
N PRO A 396 -8.15 -12.63 -5.00
CA PRO A 396 -6.93 -13.39 -4.79
C PRO A 396 -7.19 -14.87 -4.46
N VAL A 397 -8.42 -15.23 -4.05
CA VAL A 397 -8.82 -16.58 -3.68
C VAL A 397 -9.51 -17.30 -4.84
N SER A 398 -10.52 -16.70 -5.46
CA SER A 398 -11.28 -17.35 -6.54
C SER A 398 -10.67 -17.16 -7.94
N GLY A 399 -9.80 -16.16 -8.09
CA GLY A 399 -9.26 -15.75 -9.38
C GLY A 399 -10.29 -15.09 -10.32
N GLU A 400 -11.54 -14.93 -9.86
CA GLU A 400 -12.59 -14.26 -10.61
C GLU A 400 -12.40 -12.75 -10.59
N LEU A 401 -12.88 -12.11 -11.65
CA LEU A 401 -12.90 -10.65 -11.75
C LEU A 401 -14.06 -10.13 -10.92
N THR A 402 -13.76 -9.55 -9.75
CA THR A 402 -14.74 -8.93 -8.87
C THR A 402 -14.59 -7.41 -8.92
N THR A 403 -15.72 -6.70 -9.03
CA THR A 403 -15.72 -5.24 -9.01
C THR A 403 -15.42 -4.77 -7.59
N ARG A 404 -14.25 -4.15 -7.39
CA ARG A 404 -13.88 -3.50 -6.13
C ARG A 404 -14.18 -2.01 -6.22
N GLN A 405 -14.79 -1.48 -5.17
CA GLN A 405 -15.04 -0.05 -5.04
C GLN A 405 -13.94 0.57 -4.20
N TYR A 406 -13.28 1.59 -4.74
CA TYR A 406 -12.33 2.42 -4.00
C TYR A 406 -12.98 3.76 -3.72
N ARG A 407 -12.92 4.21 -2.47
CA ARG A 407 -13.49 5.46 -2.01
C ARG A 407 -12.43 6.28 -1.28
N VAL A 408 -12.34 7.55 -1.63
CA VAL A 408 -11.43 8.52 -1.03
C VAL A 408 -12.26 9.63 -0.45
N GLU A 409 -12.09 9.89 0.85
CA GLU A 409 -12.85 10.92 1.56
C GLU A 409 -11.98 12.17 1.82
N GLY A 410 -12.53 13.32 1.45
CA GLY A 410 -12.09 14.64 1.89
C GLY A 410 -12.78 15.07 3.20
N PRO A 411 -12.78 16.38 3.53
CA PRO A 411 -12.26 17.48 2.74
C PRO A 411 -10.73 17.52 2.73
N VAL A 412 -10.13 17.95 1.62
CA VAL A 412 -8.67 18.07 1.44
C VAL A 412 -8.32 19.44 0.86
N MET A 413 -7.22 20.03 1.34
CA MET A 413 -6.65 21.23 0.74
C MET A 413 -5.77 20.80 -0.43
N ILE A 414 -6.02 21.32 -1.63
CA ILE A 414 -5.21 21.00 -2.82
C ILE A 414 -4.21 22.12 -3.07
N PHE A 415 -2.94 21.76 -3.14
CA PHE A 415 -1.85 22.67 -3.50
C PHE A 415 -1.16 22.11 -4.73
N SER A 416 -1.35 22.74 -5.90
CA SER A 416 -0.70 22.31 -7.13
C SER A 416 0.23 23.37 -7.71
N THR A 417 1.18 22.96 -8.53
CA THR A 417 1.95 23.88 -9.38
C THR A 417 1.93 23.41 -10.83
N THR A 418 1.90 24.38 -11.75
CA THR A 418 1.85 24.13 -13.19
C THR A 418 2.80 25.06 -13.95
N THR A 419 3.38 24.51 -15.01
CA THR A 419 4.16 25.21 -16.03
C THR A 419 3.30 25.64 -17.22
N ASP A 420 2.08 25.10 -17.32
CA ASP A 420 1.16 25.36 -18.41
C ASP A 420 0.59 26.77 -18.31
N ILE A 421 0.54 27.47 -19.44
CA ILE A 421 0.07 28.86 -19.54
C ILE A 421 -1.44 28.89 -19.81
N ASP A 422 -2.00 27.81 -20.37
CA ASP A 422 -3.39 27.71 -20.75
C ASP A 422 -4.21 26.94 -19.69
N ILE A 423 -5.23 27.61 -19.12
CA ILE A 423 -6.20 27.05 -18.16
C ILE A 423 -7.46 26.61 -18.87
#